data_AF-A0A367JRM1-F1
#
_entry.id   AF-A0A367JRM1-F1
#
_cell.length_a   1.000
_cell.length_b   1.000
_cell.length_c   1.000
_cell.angle_alpha   90.00
_cell.angle_beta   90.00
_cell.angle_gamma   90.00
#
_symmetry.space_group_name_H-M   'P 1'
#
loop_
_entity.id
_entity.type
_entity.pdbx_description
1 polymer ?
#
loop_
_entity_poly.entity_id
_entity_poly.type
_entity_poly.pdbx_seq_one_letter_code
_entity_poly.pdbx_strand_id
1 'polypeptide(L)' 'MTPLPEPPTNVGAAIPAHTPHAVSVMFPKWQDNIYYEEGNPIVTSKMECGYPRFFIHPFIQQ' A
#
# COMPACT_ATOMS: atom_id res chain seq x y z
N MET A 1 20.20 -20.28 2.70
CA MET A 1 19.64 -19.09 2.03
C MET A 1 18.14 -19.15 2.18
N THR A 2 17.55 -18.30 3.00
CA THR A 2 16.08 -18.23 3.17
C THR A 2 15.49 -17.55 1.92
N PRO A 3 14.46 -18.10 1.28
CA PRO A 3 13.82 -17.42 0.15
C PRO A 3 13.21 -16.09 0.61
N LEU A 4 13.33 -15.06 -0.23
CA LEU A 4 12.64 -13.80 0.01
C LEU A 4 11.12 -14.05 -0.08
N PRO A 5 10.31 -13.46 0.81
CA PRO A 5 8.86 -13.55 0.71
C PRO A 5 8.40 -12.95 -0.63
N GLU A 6 7.42 -13.58 -1.27
CA GLU A 6 6.86 -13.06 -2.52
C GLU A 6 6.24 -11.68 -2.29
N PRO A 7 6.47 -10.72 -3.20
CA PRO A 7 5.88 -9.41 -3.07
C PRO A 7 4.35 -9.50 -3.18
N PRO A 8 3.60 -8.69 -2.43
CA PRO A 8 2.15 -8.66 -2.54
C PRO A 8 1.75 -8.20 -3.94
N THR A 9 0.66 -8.75 -4.47
CA THR A 9 0.15 -8.46 -5.82
C THR A 9 -1.15 -7.65 -5.82
N ASN A 10 -1.77 -7.50 -4.65
CA ASN A 10 -3.02 -6.78 -4.48
C ASN A 10 -2.78 -5.27 -4.41
N VAL A 11 -3.64 -4.50 -5.09
CA VAL A 11 -3.65 -3.03 -5.03
C VAL A 11 -3.85 -2.58 -3.59
N GLY A 12 -2.99 -1.68 -3.10
CA GLY A 12 -3.11 -1.07 -1.77
C GLY A 12 -2.51 -1.89 -0.62
N ALA A 13 -1.98 -3.08 -0.91
CA ALA A 13 -1.31 -3.93 0.10
C ALA A 13 0.01 -3.31 0.56
N ALA A 14 0.28 -3.38 1.86
CA ALA A 14 1.48 -2.87 2.47
C ALA A 14 2.77 -3.54 1.96
N ILE A 15 3.81 -2.74 1.68
CA ILE A 15 5.15 -3.19 1.30
C ILE A 15 6.20 -2.65 2.30
N PRO A 16 7.05 -3.51 2.88
CA PRO A 16 7.08 -4.97 2.78
C PRO A 16 5.89 -5.64 3.50
N ALA A 17 5.41 -6.77 2.97
CA ALA A 17 4.26 -7.48 3.53
C ALA A 17 4.48 -7.88 5.00
N HIS A 18 3.42 -7.81 5.81
CA HIS A 18 3.41 -8.18 7.22
C HIS A 18 4.42 -7.43 8.11
N THR A 19 4.89 -6.25 7.69
CA THR A 19 5.76 -5.42 8.53
C THR A 19 4.95 -4.34 9.27
N PRO A 20 5.14 -4.17 10.58
CA PRO A 20 4.40 -3.18 11.37
C PRO A 20 4.62 -1.73 10.95
N HIS A 21 5.69 -1.46 10.20
CA HIS A 21 6.11 -0.11 9.80
C HIS A 21 6.19 0.04 8.27
N ALA A 22 5.36 -0.70 7.54
CA ALA A 22 5.25 -0.54 6.09
C ALA A 22 4.72 0.86 5.75
N VAL A 23 5.46 1.60 4.93
CA VAL A 23 5.14 2.98 4.53
C VAL A 23 4.75 3.12 3.06
N SER A 24 4.81 2.02 2.31
CA SER A 24 4.50 1.96 0.88
C SER A 24 3.40 0.96 0.61
N VAL A 25 2.72 1.13 -0.52
CA VAL A 25 1.69 0.20 -0.98
C VAL A 25 1.97 -0.30 -2.39
N MET A 26 1.39 -1.44 -2.73
CA MET A 26 1.52 -2.07 -4.03
C MET A 26 0.57 -1.48 -5.06
N PHE A 27 1.12 -1.10 -6.22
CA PHE A 27 0.38 -0.78 -7.45
C PHE A 27 0.86 -1.68 -8.60
N PRO A 28 0.16 -2.81 -8.87
CA PRO A 28 0.59 -3.79 -9.87
C PRO A 28 0.49 -3.28 -11.31
N LYS A 29 -0.35 -2.28 -11.61
CA LYS A 29 -0.48 -1.68 -12.94
C LYS A 29 -0.19 -0.19 -12.93
N TRP A 30 0.27 0.33 -14.06
CA TRP A 30 0.39 1.78 -14.27
C TRP A 30 -0.95 2.50 -14.07
N GLN A 31 -2.05 1.86 -14.48
CA GLN A 31 -3.40 2.40 -14.30
C GLN A 31 -3.74 2.66 -12.82
N ASP A 32 -3.23 1.86 -11.90
CA ASP A 32 -3.48 2.05 -10.46
C ASP A 32 -2.80 3.33 -9.95
N ASN A 33 -1.67 3.74 -10.55
CA ASN A 33 -1.03 5.02 -10.24
C ASN A 33 -1.86 6.20 -10.74
N ILE A 34 -2.43 6.10 -11.94
CA ILE A 34 -3.34 7.12 -12.48
C ILE A 34 -4.55 7.28 -11.56
N TYR A 35 -5.20 6.16 -11.22
CA TYR A 35 -6.35 6.14 -10.33
C TYR A 35 -6.04 6.64 -8.91
N TYR A 36 -4.83 6.39 -8.42
CA TYR A 36 -4.38 6.96 -7.15
C TYR A 36 -4.34 8.49 -7.20
N GLU A 37 -3.68 9.06 -8.21
CA GLU A 37 -3.56 10.52 -8.39
C GLU A 37 -4.92 11.19 -8.65
N GLU A 38 -5.84 10.49 -9.33
CA GLU A 38 -7.22 10.95 -9.55
C GLU A 38 -8.14 10.77 -8.33
N GLY A 39 -7.66 10.15 -7.24
CA GLY A 39 -8.46 9.89 -6.04
C GLY A 39 -9.56 8.84 -6.22
N ASN A 40 -9.44 7.96 -7.22
CA ASN A 40 -10.47 7.00 -7.58
C ASN A 40 -10.68 5.95 -6.46
N PRO A 41 -11.93 5.74 -5.99
CA PRO A 41 -12.27 4.77 -4.96
C PRO A 41 -11.77 3.34 -5.22
N ILE A 42 -11.58 2.94 -6.47
CA ILE A 42 -11.10 1.59 -6.82
C ILE A 42 -9.69 1.29 -6.27
N VAL A 43 -8.90 2.35 -6.03
CA VAL A 43 -7.55 2.30 -5.44
C VAL A 43 -7.57 2.85 -4.01
N THR A 44 -8.14 4.04 -3.80
CA THR A 44 -8.05 4.74 -2.50
C THR A 44 -8.75 4.01 -1.36
N SER A 45 -9.83 3.25 -1.63
CA SER A 45 -10.51 2.43 -0.62
C SER A 45 -9.77 1.17 -0.20
N LYS A 46 -8.75 0.76 -0.96
CA LYS A 46 -7.99 -0.49 -0.74
C LYS A 46 -6.64 -0.25 -0.08
N MET A 47 -6.28 1.01 0.16
CA MET A 47 -4.99 1.37 0.75
C MET A 47 -4.99 1.04 2.24
N GLU A 48 -4.08 0.15 2.67
CA GLU A 48 -3.90 -0.20 4.08
C GLU A 48 -2.97 0.80 4.81
N CYS A 49 -2.04 1.38 4.07
CA CYS A 49 -1.15 2.47 4.49
C CYS A 49 -0.77 3.29 3.25
N GLY A 50 0.13 4.25 3.35
CA GLY A 50 0.67 4.85 2.13
C GLY A 50 1.42 6.15 2.31
N TYR A 51 2.26 6.42 1.31
CA TYR A 51 2.89 7.71 1.06
C TYR A 51 2.21 8.36 -0.16
N PRO A 52 1.93 9.68 -0.15
CA PRO A 52 2.23 10.64 0.91
C PRO A 52 1.41 10.39 2.17
N ARG A 53 1.91 10.88 3.31
CA ARG A 53 1.43 10.61 4.69
C ARG A 53 0.05 11.21 5.01
N PHE A 54 -0.90 11.09 4.09
CA PHE A 54 -2.31 11.46 4.29
C PHE A 54 -2.99 10.53 5.30
N PHE A 55 -2.42 9.34 5.51
CA PHE A 55 -2.93 8.38 6.47
C PHE A 55 -2.10 8.41 7.75
N ILE A 56 -2.80 8.58 8.88
CA ILE A 56 -2.23 8.38 10.21
C ILE A 56 -1.87 6.90 10.31
N HIS A 57 -0.59 6.60 10.59
CA HIS A 57 -0.09 5.22 10.62
C HIS A 57 -0.91 4.37 11.61
N PRO A 58 -1.33 3.12 11.28
CA PRO A 58 -2.24 2.35 12.12
C PRO A 58 -1.79 2.21 13.59
N PHE A 59 -0.47 2.07 13.82
CA PHE A 59 0.11 2.04 15.16
C PHE A 59 -0.20 3.27 16.04
N ILE A 60 -0.37 4.46 15.46
CA ILE A 60 -0.67 5.70 16.20
C ILE A 60 -2.16 6.07 16.19
N GLN A 61 -3.02 5.34 15.47
CA GLN A 61 -4.48 5.53 15.51
C GLN A 61 -5.13 4.90 16.76
N GLN A 62 -4.34 4.47 17.75
CA GLN A 62 -4.83 3.96 19.02
C GLN A 62 -5.62 5.01 19.81
#